data_AF-A0A399NTR0-F1
#
_entry.id   AF-A0A399NTR0-F1
#
_cell.length_a   1.000
_cell.length_b   1.000
_cell.length_c   1.000
_cell.angle_alpha   90.00
_cell.angle_beta   90.00
_cell.angle_gamma   90.00
#
_symmetry.space_group_name_H-M   'P 1'
#
loop_
_entity.id
_entity.type
_entity.pdbx_description
1 polymer ?
#
loop_
_entity_poly.entity_id
_entity_poly.type
_entity_poly.pdbx_seq_one_letter_code
_entity_poly.pdbx_strand_id
1 'polypeptide(L)'
;RARYAADAAARAERAARADQAEGAGAASSMVRAPDLVGPSDELAAALRAHPAMQAADELAIALPAGLPAGDLARILTDVAEHLGPALGWSPASA
;
A
#
# COMPACT_ATOMS: atom_id res chain seq x y z
N ARG A 1 -6.29 13.89 3.03
CA ARG A 1 -4.82 13.66 3.03
C ARG A 1 -4.20 13.73 4.43
N ALA A 2 -4.38 14.82 5.19
CA ALA A 2 -3.75 14.99 6.51
C ALA A 2 -4.04 13.84 7.51
N ARG A 3 -5.31 13.40 7.64
CA ARG A 3 -5.68 12.24 8.46
C ARG A 3 -4.89 10.98 8.08
N TYR A 4 -4.89 10.61 6.80
CA TYR A 4 -4.23 9.40 6.33
C TYR A 4 -2.71 9.47 6.49
N ALA A 5 -2.10 10.65 6.30
CA ALA A 5 -0.67 10.84 6.54
C ALA A 5 -0.31 10.70 8.04
N ALA A 6 -1.15 11.21 8.94
CA ALA A 6 -0.97 11.03 10.38
C ALA A 6 -1.13 9.55 10.79
N ASP A 7 -2.13 8.86 10.24
CA ASP A 7 -2.34 7.43 10.47
C ASP A 7 -1.14 6.60 9.97
N ALA A 8 -0.56 6.96 8.81
CA ALA A 8 0.63 6.34 8.23
C ALA A 8 1.87 6.53 9.13
N ALA A 9 2.10 7.75 9.62
CA ALA A 9 3.20 8.04 10.55
C ALA A 9 3.06 7.21 11.84
N ALA A 10 1.85 7.16 12.42
CA ALA A 10 1.59 6.36 13.63
C ALA A 10 1.76 4.84 13.41
N ARG A 11 1.49 4.33 12.19
CA ARG A 11 1.81 2.94 11.83
C ARG A 11 3.30 2.71 11.68
N ALA A 12 4.02 3.62 11.03
CA ALA A 12 5.47 3.53 10.88
C ALA A 12 6.18 3.49 12.24
N GLU A 13 5.78 4.34 13.20
CA GLU A 13 6.30 4.32 14.57
C GLU A 13 6.03 3.00 15.30
N ARG A 14 4.86 2.39 15.08
CA ARG A 14 4.53 1.08 15.66
C ARG A 14 5.34 -0.05 15.01
N ALA A 15 5.49 -0.03 13.69
CA ALA A 15 6.30 -1.00 12.97
C ALA A 15 7.77 -0.94 13.41
N ALA A 16 8.35 0.26 13.49
CA ALA A 16 9.73 0.45 13.96
C ALA A 16 9.94 -0.05 15.40
N ARG A 17 8.95 0.13 16.29
CA ARG A 17 9.00 -0.44 17.65
C ARG A 17 8.89 -1.96 17.66
N ALA A 18 8.07 -2.54 16.79
CA ALA A 18 7.94 -3.99 16.66
C ALA A 18 9.25 -4.63 16.15
N ASP A 19 9.85 -4.06 15.11
CA ASP A 19 11.12 -4.53 14.55
C ASP A 19 12.26 -4.49 15.59
N GLN A 20 12.28 -3.47 16.46
CA GLN A 20 13.23 -3.37 17.57
C GLN A 20 12.99 -4.41 18.68
N ALA A 21 11.74 -4.81 18.90
CA ALA A 21 11.36 -5.77 19.94
C ALA A 21 11.51 -7.23 19.51
N GLU A 22 11.41 -7.52 18.21
CA GLU A 22 11.45 -8.89 17.66
C GLU A 22 12.83 -9.58 17.81
N GLY A 23 13.92 -8.84 18.02
CA GLY A 23 15.27 -9.40 18.24
C GLY A 23 15.81 -10.16 17.03
N ALA A 24 17.14 -10.29 16.92
CA ALA A 24 17.81 -10.86 15.74
C ALA A 24 17.47 -12.34 15.41
N GLY A 25 16.55 -12.98 16.15
CA GLY A 25 16.14 -14.38 15.98
C GLY A 25 14.69 -14.58 15.52
N ALA A 26 13.82 -13.57 15.57
CA ALA A 26 12.48 -13.65 14.97
C ALA A 26 12.58 -13.20 13.51
N ALA A 27 13.00 -14.11 12.63
CA ALA A 27 13.01 -13.86 11.20
C ALA A 27 11.56 -13.76 10.68
N SER A 28 10.94 -12.60 10.82
CA SER A 28 9.84 -12.23 9.93
C SER A 28 10.44 -12.14 8.54
N SER A 29 10.21 -13.16 7.70
CA SER A 29 10.60 -13.15 6.28
C SER A 29 9.89 -12.05 5.47
N MET A 30 8.97 -11.32 6.10
CA MET A 30 8.15 -10.29 5.49
C MET A 30 8.84 -8.93 5.60
N VAL A 31 9.38 -8.46 4.47
CA VAL A 31 9.85 -7.08 4.31
C VAL A 31 8.65 -6.15 4.23
N ARG A 32 8.58 -5.15 5.13
CA ARG A 32 7.49 -4.17 5.18
C ARG A 32 7.90 -2.90 4.43
N ALA A 33 7.09 -2.48 3.47
CA ALA A 33 7.22 -1.18 2.84
C ALA A 33 6.52 -0.11 3.70
N PRO A 34 6.96 1.16 3.63
CA PRO A 34 6.25 2.25 4.28
C PRO A 34 4.85 2.47 3.67
N ASP A 35 3.92 2.95 4.48
CA ASP A 35 2.58 3.37 4.02
C ASP A 35 2.74 4.48 2.97
N LEU A 36 2.18 4.27 1.77
CA LEU A 36 2.14 5.27 0.72
C LEU A 36 0.81 6.04 0.78
N VAL A 37 0.87 7.37 0.87
CA VAL A 37 -0.32 8.24 0.95
C VAL A 37 -0.20 9.38 -0.03
N GLY A 38 -0.99 9.33 -1.11
CA GLY A 38 -0.92 10.32 -2.17
C GLY A 38 -1.93 10.07 -3.29
N PRO A 39 -1.95 10.93 -4.31
CA PRO A 39 -2.67 10.68 -5.56
C PRO A 39 -2.08 9.48 -6.31
N SER A 40 -2.89 8.84 -7.17
CA SER A 40 -2.54 7.57 -7.82
C SER A 40 -1.28 7.62 -8.69
N ASP A 41 -0.95 8.77 -9.26
CA ASP A 41 0.28 9.00 -10.04
C ASP A 41 1.54 8.99 -9.17
N GLU A 42 1.51 9.68 -8.01
CA GLU A 42 2.59 9.63 -7.01
C GLU A 42 2.76 8.20 -6.47
N LEU A 43 1.65 7.52 -6.17
CA LEU A 43 1.67 6.13 -5.71
C LEU A 43 2.27 5.20 -6.78
N ALA A 44 1.86 5.35 -8.05
CA ALA A 44 2.37 4.55 -9.15
C ALA A 44 3.88 4.77 -9.37
N ALA A 45 4.36 6.00 -9.25
CA ALA A 45 5.78 6.30 -9.35
C ALA A 45 6.60 5.63 -8.23
N ALA A 46 6.12 5.75 -6.98
CA ALA A 46 6.75 5.11 -5.83
C ALA A 46 6.78 3.58 -5.95
N LEU A 47 5.66 2.98 -6.36
CA LEU A 47 5.56 1.53 -6.55
C LEU A 47 6.48 1.04 -7.68
N ARG A 48 6.51 1.72 -8.83
CA ARG A 48 7.43 1.35 -9.92
C ARG A 48 8.90 1.47 -9.52
N ALA A 49 9.26 2.39 -8.62
CA ALA A 49 10.64 2.50 -8.15
C ALA A 49 11.03 1.40 -7.13
N HIS A 50 10.06 0.64 -6.60
CA HIS A 50 10.31 -0.31 -5.51
C HIS A 50 10.82 -1.67 -6.03
N PRO A 51 11.96 -2.21 -5.55
CA PRO A 51 12.51 -3.48 -6.03
C PRO A 51 11.55 -4.68 -5.86
N ALA A 52 10.82 -4.73 -4.76
CA ALA A 52 9.83 -5.80 -4.54
C ALA A 52 8.67 -5.75 -5.55
N MET A 53 8.31 -4.57 -6.05
CA MET A 53 7.29 -4.47 -7.10
C MET A 53 7.84 -4.99 -8.43
N GLN A 54 9.10 -4.68 -8.75
CA GLN A 54 9.75 -5.16 -9.98
C GLN A 54 9.97 -6.69 -9.98
N ALA A 55 10.03 -7.32 -8.82
CA ALA A 55 10.21 -8.75 -8.65
C ALA A 55 8.90 -9.53 -8.47
N ALA A 56 7.75 -8.86 -8.41
CA ALA A 56 6.46 -9.48 -8.17
C ALA A 56 5.70 -9.70 -9.49
N ASP A 57 5.09 -10.87 -9.64
CA ASP A 57 4.17 -11.17 -10.75
C ASP A 57 2.72 -10.76 -10.45
N GLU A 58 2.40 -10.57 -9.16
CA GLU A 58 1.05 -10.26 -8.69
C GLU A 58 1.06 -9.15 -7.63
N LEU A 59 0.05 -8.27 -7.70
CA LEU A 59 -0.22 -7.24 -6.71
C LEU A 59 -1.56 -7.49 -6.03
N ALA A 60 -1.51 -7.82 -4.73
CA ALA A 60 -2.72 -7.96 -3.91
C ALA A 60 -3.02 -6.66 -3.15
N ILE A 61 -4.28 -6.24 -3.18
CA ILE A 61 -4.75 -5.05 -2.45
C ILE A 61 -5.74 -5.49 -1.37
N ALA A 62 -5.35 -5.27 -0.11
CA ALA A 62 -6.20 -5.56 1.04
C ALA A 62 -7.00 -4.30 1.45
N LEU A 63 -8.32 -4.41 1.46
CA LEU A 63 -9.18 -3.33 1.94
C LEU A 63 -9.20 -3.31 3.48
N PRO A 64 -8.97 -2.15 4.12
CA PRO A 64 -8.99 -2.08 5.57
C PRO A 64 -10.41 -2.28 6.13
N ALA A 65 -10.54 -3.16 7.12
CA ALA A 65 -11.78 -3.35 7.84
C ALA A 65 -12.18 -2.07 8.60
N GLY A 66 -13.47 -1.75 8.64
CA GLY A 66 -14.02 -0.63 9.41
C GLY A 66 -13.98 0.73 8.70
N LEU A 67 -13.53 0.81 7.45
CA LEU A 67 -13.73 2.01 6.62
C LEU A 67 -15.21 2.12 6.18
N PRO A 68 -15.75 3.35 6.07
CA PRO A 68 -17.06 3.56 5.48
C PRO A 68 -17.14 3.00 4.05
N ALA A 69 -18.30 2.49 3.66
CA ALA A 69 -18.49 1.89 2.33
C ALA A 69 -18.10 2.84 1.18
N GLY A 70 -18.36 4.15 1.32
CA GLY A 70 -17.97 5.15 0.32
C GLY A 70 -16.45 5.31 0.18
N ASP A 71 -15.69 5.18 1.28
CA ASP A 71 -14.23 5.21 1.23
C ASP A 71 -13.68 3.94 0.58
N LEU A 72 -14.27 2.78 0.88
CA LEU A 72 -13.90 1.51 0.25
C LEU A 72 -14.17 1.55 -1.26
N ALA A 73 -15.33 2.04 -1.67
CA ALA A 73 -15.67 2.23 -3.09
C ALA A 73 -14.67 3.16 -3.79
N ARG A 74 -14.31 4.29 -3.16
CA ARG A 74 -13.29 5.20 -3.71
C ARG A 74 -11.95 4.51 -3.90
N ILE A 75 -11.47 3.75 -2.91
CA ILE A 75 -10.20 3.01 -3.03
C ILE A 75 -10.24 2.06 -4.23
N LEU A 76 -11.34 1.31 -4.40
CA LEU A 76 -11.48 0.39 -5.53
C LEU A 76 -11.53 1.13 -6.87
N THR A 77 -12.26 2.24 -6.97
CA THR A 77 -12.30 3.07 -8.18
C THR A 77 -10.93 3.65 -8.51
N ASP A 78 -10.23 4.26 -7.55
CA ASP A 78 -8.91 4.85 -7.77
C ASP A 78 -7.90 3.78 -8.20
N VAL A 79 -8.00 2.57 -7.63
CA VAL A 79 -7.19 1.43 -8.03
C VAL A 79 -7.51 1.00 -9.46
N ALA A 80 -8.78 0.80 -9.78
CA ALA A 80 -9.19 0.25 -11.07
C ALA A 80 -8.98 1.24 -12.23
N GLU A 81 -9.26 2.52 -12.02
CA GLU A 81 -9.31 3.53 -13.08
C GLU A 81 -8.03 4.35 -13.21
N HIS A 82 -7.19 4.40 -12.16
CA HIS A 82 -6.01 5.27 -12.14
C HIS A 82 -4.72 4.52 -11.81
N LEU A 83 -4.63 3.90 -10.64
CA LEU A 83 -3.39 3.28 -10.17
C LEU A 83 -3.02 2.03 -10.98
N GLY A 84 -3.97 1.13 -11.19
CA GLY A 84 -3.79 -0.10 -11.98
C GLY A 84 -3.33 0.18 -13.41
N PRO A 85 -4.03 1.03 -14.18
CA PRO A 85 -3.59 1.47 -15.51
C PRO A 85 -2.20 2.08 -15.52
N ALA A 86 -1.84 2.90 -14.53
CA ALA A 86 -0.49 3.41 -14.42
C ALA A 86 0.52 2.25 -14.26
N LEU A 87 0.21 1.24 -13.45
CA LEU A 87 1.09 0.07 -13.27
C LEU A 87 1.07 -0.92 -14.46
N GLY A 88 0.35 -0.61 -15.54
CA GLY A 88 0.26 -1.48 -16.73
C GLY A 88 -0.82 -2.56 -16.63
N TRP A 89 -1.63 -2.55 -15.58
CA TRP A 89 -2.80 -3.41 -15.44
C TRP A 89 -4.02 -2.77 -16.11
N SER A 90 -4.83 -3.55 -16.80
CA SER A 90 -6.12 -3.10 -17.33
C SER A 90 -7.26 -3.90 -16.70
N PRO A 91 -8.36 -3.25 -16.28
CA PRO A 91 -9.53 -3.97 -15.80
C PRO A 91 -10.07 -4.89 -16.89
N ALA A 92 -10.48 -6.10 -16.51
CA ALA A 92 -11.30 -6.92 -17.40
C ALA A 92 -12.62 -6.18 -17.66
N SER A 93 -12.98 -6.04 -18.94
CA SER A 93 -14.29 -5.52 -19.32
C SER A 93 -15.38 -6.41 -18.73
N ALA A 94 -16.33 -5.80 -18.01
CA ALA A 94 -17.50 -6.48 -17.45
C ALA A 94 -18.45 -7.05 -18.52
#